data_AF-A0A2V6BM31-F1
#
_entry.id   AF-A0A2V6BM31-F1
#
_cell.length_a   1.000
_cell.length_b   1.000
_cell.length_c   1.000
_cell.angle_alpha   90.00
_cell.angle_beta   90.00
_cell.angle_gamma   90.00
#
_symmetry.space_group_name_H-M   'P 1'
#
loop_
_entity.id
_entity.type
_entity.pdbx_description
1 polymer ?
#
loop_
_entity_poly.entity_id
_entity_poly.type
_entity_poly.pdbx_seq_one_letter_code
_entity_poly.pdbx_strand_id
1 'polypeptide(L)' 'KEEARYFPADSMEPRIEWKQDHPGYDLYEPRSAACQLSITVDTLRKSITHDPSAPVILGRGLIACNTPALQEWWGSKRHY' A
#
# COMPACT_ATOMS: atom_id res chain seq x y z
N LYS A 1 45.00 -18.19 2.69
CA LYS A 1 44.86 -17.13 1.67
C LYS A 1 43.50 -16.50 1.89
N GLU A 2 43.48 -15.35 2.54
CA GLU A 2 42.27 -14.61 2.87
C GLU A 2 41.95 -13.72 1.66
N GLU A 3 40.78 -13.91 1.05
CA GLU A 3 40.34 -13.14 -0.11
C GLU A 3 39.99 -11.72 0.34
N ALA A 4 40.76 -10.74 -0.14
CA ALA A 4 40.48 -9.32 0.09
C ALA A 4 39.14 -8.99 -0.58
N ARG A 5 38.09 -8.83 0.23
CA ARG A 5 36.80 -8.27 -0.20
C ARG A 5 37.04 -6.82 -0.62
N TYR A 6 37.25 -6.62 -1.92
CA TYR A 6 37.26 -5.31 -2.54
C TYR A 6 35.84 -4.73 -2.45
N PHE A 7 35.55 -3.97 -1.39
CA PHE A 7 34.45 -3.03 -1.41
C PHE A 7 34.99 -1.75 -2.04
N PRO A 8 34.55 -1.36 -3.25
CA PRO A 8 34.98 -0.12 -3.86
C PRO A 8 34.53 1.05 -2.99
N ALA A 9 35.47 1.59 -2.22
CA ALA A 9 35.31 2.82 -1.45
C ALA A 9 35.40 4.03 -2.39
N ASP A 10 34.45 4.16 -3.33
CA ASP A 10 34.10 5.43 -3.99
C ASP A 10 32.84 5.31 -4.89
N SER A 11 31.93 4.40 -4.57
CA SER A 11 30.61 4.45 -5.19
C SER A 11 29.83 5.60 -4.55
N MET A 12 29.74 6.74 -5.25
CA MET A 12 28.59 7.66 -5.15
C MET A 12 27.31 6.93 -5.64
N GLU A 13 27.05 5.73 -5.13
CA GLU A 13 25.80 5.04 -5.39
C GLU A 13 24.70 5.92 -4.81
N PRO A 14 23.68 6.28 -5.62
CA PRO A 14 22.56 7.04 -5.11
C PRO A 14 22.01 6.26 -3.93
N ARG A 15 22.10 6.85 -2.73
CA ARG A 15 21.46 6.29 -1.55
C ARG A 15 20.03 5.99 -1.98
N ILE A 16 19.62 4.73 -1.86
CA ILE A 16 18.22 4.35 -2.06
C ILE A 16 17.45 5.03 -0.93
N GLU A 17 17.05 6.28 -1.17
CA GLU A 17 16.21 7.03 -0.27
C GLU A 17 14.81 6.43 -0.40
N TRP A 18 14.36 5.82 0.68
CA TRP A 18 12.98 5.38 0.82
C TRP A 18 12.07 6.61 0.85
N LYS A 19 11.68 7.11 -0.33
CA LYS A 19 10.64 8.13 -0.45
C LYS A 19 9.29 7.45 -0.28
N GLN A 20 8.64 7.71 0.86
CA GLN A 20 7.20 7.49 0.97
C GLN A 20 6.52 8.57 0.12
N ASP A 21 6.05 8.19 -1.07
CA ASP A 21 5.28 9.05 -1.96
C ASP A 21 3.95 9.50 -1.31
N HIS A 22 3.43 8.68 -0.38
CA HIS A 22 2.22 8.92 0.39
C HIS A 22 2.48 8.77 1.89
N PRO A 23 2.90 9.83 2.60
CA PRO A 23 3.06 9.78 4.05
C PRO A 23 1.72 9.48 4.73
N GLY A 24 1.72 8.50 5.65
CA GLY A 24 0.50 8.06 6.36
C GLY A 24 -0.36 7.04 5.59
N TYR A 25 0.13 6.51 4.47
CA TYR A 25 -0.43 5.32 3.84
C TYR A 25 0.37 4.11 4.30
N ASP A 26 -0.34 3.13 4.83
CA ASP A 26 0.21 1.85 5.20
C ASP A 26 -0.03 0.85 4.05
N LEU A 27 0.90 -0.09 3.90
CA LEU A 27 0.84 -1.12 2.88
C LEU A 27 0.20 -2.37 3.49
N TYR A 28 -0.91 -2.82 2.90
CA TYR A 28 -1.68 -3.96 3.38
C TYR A 28 -1.87 -5.01 2.30
N GLU A 29 -2.01 -6.25 2.75
CA GLU A 29 -2.67 -7.25 1.91
C GLU A 29 -4.15 -6.88 1.73
N PRO A 30 -4.73 -7.08 0.53
CA PRO A 30 -6.14 -6.81 0.29
C PRO A 30 -7.07 -7.54 1.28
N ARG A 31 -6.65 -8.72 1.75
CA ARG A 31 -7.38 -9.51 2.75
C ARG A 31 -7.47 -8.80 4.10
N SER A 32 -6.41 -8.13 4.53
CA SER A 32 -6.37 -7.40 5.80
C SER A 32 -7.31 -6.20 5.78
N ALA A 33 -7.30 -5.41 4.71
CA ALA A 33 -8.23 -4.29 4.56
C ALA A 33 -9.68 -4.76 4.41
N ALA A 34 -9.94 -5.84 3.66
CA ALA A 34 -11.28 -6.40 3.55
C ALA A 34 -11.80 -6.87 4.92
N CYS A 35 -10.93 -7.46 5.74
CA CYS A 35 -11.25 -7.87 7.11
C CYS A 35 -11.59 -6.67 8.00
N GLN A 36 -10.82 -5.58 7.93
CA GLN A 36 -11.10 -4.34 8.70
C GLN A 36 -12.46 -3.72 8.34
N LEU A 37 -12.89 -3.86 7.08
CA LEU A 37 -14.17 -3.38 6.59
C LEU A 37 -15.30 -4.42 6.74
N SER A 38 -15.01 -5.61 7.27
CA SER A 38 -15.96 -6.74 7.38
C SER A 38 -16.60 -7.14 6.05
N ILE A 39 -15.84 -7.11 4.96
CA ILE A 39 -16.28 -7.49 3.60
C ILE A 39 -15.37 -8.53 2.97
N THR A 40 -15.79 -9.04 1.81
CA THR A 40 -14.95 -9.92 0.99
C THR A 40 -13.91 -9.11 0.19
N VAL A 41 -12.78 -9.74 -0.14
CA VAL A 41 -11.74 -9.14 -1.00
C VAL A 41 -12.29 -8.80 -2.39
N ASP A 42 -13.22 -9.62 -2.91
CA ASP A 42 -13.86 -9.36 -4.21
C ASP A 42 -14.72 -8.09 -4.15
N THR A 43 -15.53 -7.94 -3.09
CA THR A 43 -16.31 -6.72 -2.83
C THR A 43 -15.41 -5.50 -2.70
N LEU A 44 -14.32 -5.60 -1.95
CA LEU A 44 -13.34 -4.52 -1.78
C LEU A 44 -12.76 -4.11 -3.13
N ARG A 45 -12.24 -5.05 -3.92
CA ARG A 45 -11.64 -4.79 -5.24
C ARG A 45 -12.65 -4.16 -6.18
N LYS A 46 -13.86 -4.72 -6.30
CA LYS A 46 -14.92 -4.16 -7.14
C LYS A 46 -15.28 -2.74 -6.73
N SER A 47 -15.32 -2.47 -5.43
CA SER A 47 -15.70 -1.16 -4.89
C SER A 47 -14.62 -0.10 -5.11
N ILE A 48 -13.34 -0.48 -5.03
CA ILE A 48 -12.21 0.41 -5.36
C ILE A 48 -12.17 0.67 -6.86
N THR A 49 -12.30 -0.37 -7.70
CA THR A 49 -12.22 -0.23 -9.16
C THR A 49 -13.36 0.60 -9.74
N HIS A 50 -14.57 0.52 -9.16
CA HIS A 50 -15.72 1.32 -9.62
C HIS A 50 -15.74 2.75 -9.08
N ASP A 51 -14.93 3.07 -8.07
CA ASP A 51 -15.00 4.35 -7.40
C ASP A 51 -13.62 5.03 -7.38
N PRO A 52 -13.39 6.01 -8.29
CA PRO A 52 -12.11 6.70 -8.38
C PRO A 52 -11.82 7.58 -7.15
N SER A 53 -12.80 7.81 -6.26
CA SER A 53 -12.58 8.53 -5.01
C SER A 53 -12.05 7.65 -3.88
N ALA A 54 -11.87 6.34 -4.11
CA ALA A 54 -11.33 5.43 -3.12
C ALA A 54 -9.93 5.89 -2.67
N PRO A 55 -9.68 6.04 -1.35
CA PRO A 55 -8.37 6.44 -0.82
C PRO A 55 -7.39 5.26 -0.79
N VAL A 56 -7.33 4.50 -1.89
CA VAL A 56 -6.55 3.27 -2.02
C VAL A 56 -5.76 3.27 -3.31
N ILE A 57 -4.50 2.90 -3.22
CA ILE A 57 -3.62 2.69 -4.36
C ILE A 57 -3.41 1.19 -4.53
N LEU A 58 -3.81 0.66 -5.68
CA LEU A 58 -3.65 -0.75 -6.02
C LEU A 58 -2.24 -1.00 -6.57
N GLY A 59 -1.44 -1.79 -5.86
CA GLY A 59 -0.15 -2.29 -6.30
C GLY A 59 -0.22 -3.69 -6.91
N ARG A 60 0.94 -4.31 -7.14
CA ARG A 60 1.07 -5.69 -7.65
C ARG A 60 0.74 -6.74 -6.57
N GLY A 61 -0.49 -6.72 -6.06
CA GLY A 61 -1.00 -7.66 -5.06
C GLY A 61 -1.15 -7.09 -3.65
N LEU A 62 -0.59 -5.91 -3.39
CA LEU A 62 -0.78 -5.14 -2.16
C LEU A 62 -1.60 -3.90 -2.44
N ILE A 63 -2.16 -3.32 -1.39
CA ILE A 63 -2.83 -2.02 -1.45
C ILE A 63 -2.14 -1.07 -0.49
N ALA A 64 -1.92 0.17 -0.91
CA ALA A 64 -1.52 1.23 -0.01
C ALA A 64 -2.76 2.06 0.32
N CYS A 65 -3.08 2.21 1.59
CA CYS A 65 -4.19 3.04 2.03
C CYS A 65 -3.95 3.63 3.41
N ASN A 66 -4.61 4.74 3.68
CA ASN A 66 -4.76 5.28 5.03
C ASN A 66 -6.00 4.62 5.65
N THR A 67 -5.82 3.83 6.72
CA THR A 67 -6.91 3.04 7.33
C THR A 67 -8.10 3.90 7.78
N PRO A 68 -7.92 5.01 8.53
CA PRO A 68 -9.01 5.92 8.84
C PRO A 68 -9.80 6.38 7.60
N ALA A 69 -9.09 6.87 6.56
CA ALA A 69 -9.73 7.34 5.35
C ALA A 69 -10.48 6.21 4.61
N LEU A 70 -9.94 4.99 4.62
CA LEU A 70 -10.58 3.82 4.03
C LEU A 70 -11.89 3.48 4.77
N GLN A 71 -11.89 3.53 6.10
CA GLN A 71 -13.08 3.27 6.91
C GLN A 71 -14.15 4.34 6.72
N GLU A 72 -13.78 5.62 6.67
CA GLU A 72 -14.70 6.72 6.40
C GLU A 72 -15.29 6.63 4.98
N TRP A 73 -14.45 6.38 3.97
CA TRP A 73 -14.89 6.16 2.59
C TRP A 73 -15.89 5.00 2.52
N TRP A 74 -15.57 3.86 3.14
CA TRP A 74 -16.46 2.71 3.15
C TRP A 74 -17.77 2.99 3.88
N GLY A 75 -17.71 3.61 5.07
CA GLY A 75 -18.89 3.99 5.84
C GLY A 75 -19.77 5.04 5.15
N SER A 76 -19.18 5.89 4.30
CA SER A 76 -19.93 6.87 3.49
C SER A 76 -20.72 6.24 2.35
N LYS A 77 -20.36 5.02 1.92
CA LYS A 77 -21.13 4.27 0.93
C LYS A 77 -22.41 3.80 1.57
N ARG A 78 -23.53 4.40 1.16
CA ARG A 78 -24.87 3.96 1.56
C ARG A 78 -25.05 2.50 1.14
N HIS A 79 -24.94 1.59 2.11
CA HIS A 79 -25.29 0.18 1.95
C HIS A 79 -26.83 0.10 1.92
N TYR A 80 -27.42 0.30 0.74
CA TYR A 80 -28.83 0.02 0.46
C TYR A 80 -29.01 -1.43 0.02
#